data_AF-A0A7R8W3A7-F1
#
_entry.id   AF-A0A7R8W3A7-F1
#
_cell.length_a   1.000
_cell.length_b   1.000
_cell.length_c   1.000
_cell.angle_alpha   90.00
_cell.angle_beta   90.00
_cell.angle_gamma   90.00
#
_symmetry.space_group_name_H-M   'P 1'
#
loop_
_entity.id
_entity.type
_entity.pdbx_description
1 polymer ?
#
loop_
_entity_poly.entity_id
_entity_poly.type
_entity_poly.pdbx_seq_one_letter_code
_entity_poly.pdbx_strand_id
1 'polypeptide(L)'
;MRAMFSQCLWKRLLTGAPPVGNVLVSWSRRNSSILATIGTSSLTAPVTDPSEYRVEESNPAKHTLDDVGKFYQIPRRDFRMYFEGDLPRPVRTKFRGVGDSSIMIRRPGLEAIHYLKTAHPQGPSPKIVLWGKDGGGKFFTHLHVNHFAHSNGWFLFDIMFPADFFRRVINEIVPSEFMDGCFDMPYIGSKILLHIKIQNEELLSKILVKEDHEWSKREMTPKGVSLLELVNHGIARAKHSNMVLQALIQELKKASNAGECRCLVSVAGGNGIFLGRTVWKIRHTTMYRKAEDFTLSHVIAEAVKGDFNGGGVLFSLHLGAMYPDDRPEQVTPLTMVGREAFHVVDPFIPIEVPAYSPREFRNALDYYREVRWIDSPEARSKEGGLELEFLTGRWPQELWNRTKWL
;
A
#
# COMPACT_ATOMS: atom_id res chain seq x y z
N MET A 1 -24.80 -22.61 30.73
CA MET A 1 -24.09 -21.96 29.60
C MET A 1 -22.77 -21.34 30.06
N ARG A 2 -21.87 -22.17 30.57
CA ARG A 2 -20.49 -21.82 30.91
C ARG A 2 -19.61 -23.02 30.56
N ALA A 3 -18.45 -22.73 29.99
CA ALA A 3 -17.25 -23.55 29.87
C ALA A 3 -17.26 -24.76 28.93
N MET A 4 -16.68 -24.55 27.74
CA MET A 4 -15.62 -25.43 27.20
C MET A 4 -14.86 -24.65 26.11
N PHE A 5 -14.12 -23.62 26.52
CA PHE A 5 -13.08 -23.02 25.68
C PHE A 5 -11.75 -23.68 26.04
N SER A 6 -10.97 -24.07 25.03
CA SER A 6 -9.63 -24.62 25.25
C SER A 6 -8.75 -23.54 25.88
N GLN A 7 -8.41 -23.71 27.16
CA GLN A 7 -7.60 -22.76 27.94
C GLN A 7 -6.22 -22.49 27.32
N CYS A 8 -5.75 -23.34 26.40
CA CYS A 8 -4.44 -23.23 25.76
C CYS A 8 -4.39 -22.14 24.68
N LEU A 9 -5.44 -21.97 23.86
CA LEU A 9 -5.46 -20.91 22.83
C LEU A 9 -5.63 -19.52 23.46
N TRP A 10 -6.50 -19.43 24.46
CA TRP A 10 -6.83 -18.20 25.16
C TRP A 10 -5.61 -17.54 25.83
N LYS A 11 -4.72 -18.33 26.45
CA LYS A 11 -3.49 -17.82 27.08
C LYS A 11 -2.44 -17.33 26.07
N ARG A 12 -2.33 -17.95 24.89
CA ARG A 12 -1.38 -17.53 23.85
C ARG A 12 -1.82 -16.24 23.14
N LEU A 13 -3.13 -16.06 22.94
CA LEU A 13 -3.70 -14.92 22.22
C LEU A 13 -3.76 -13.61 23.02
N LEU A 14 -3.66 -13.67 24.35
CA LEU A 14 -3.69 -12.49 25.22
C LEU A 14 -2.31 -11.96 25.62
N THR A 15 -1.26 -12.79 25.58
CA THR A 15 0.02 -12.45 26.25
C THR A 15 1.13 -11.97 25.32
N GLY A 16 1.07 -12.23 24.01
CA GLY A 16 1.98 -11.63 23.01
C GLY A 16 3.49 -11.82 23.24
N ALA A 17 3.90 -12.71 24.15
CA ALA A 17 5.30 -12.91 24.55
C ALA A 17 5.73 -14.37 24.33
N PRO A 18 6.96 -14.63 23.83
CA PRO A 18 7.50 -15.98 23.78
C PRO A 18 7.82 -16.48 25.19
N PRO A 19 7.70 -17.80 25.47
CA PRO A 19 8.19 -18.34 26.72
C PRO A 19 9.73 -18.28 26.71
N VAL A 20 10.30 -17.52 27.64
CA VAL A 20 11.72 -17.65 28.00
C VAL A 20 11.88 -18.98 28.73
N GLY A 21 12.46 -19.96 28.05
CA GLY A 21 12.74 -21.27 28.62
C GLY A 21 14.24 -21.51 28.70
N ASN A 22 14.79 -21.41 29.91
CA ASN A 22 16.06 -22.02 30.29
C ASN A 22 15.83 -22.80 31.58
N VAL A 23 15.51 -24.09 31.47
CA VAL A 23 15.77 -25.08 32.54
C VAL A 23 16.00 -26.44 31.87
N LEU A 24 17.26 -26.87 31.84
CA LEU A 24 17.66 -28.27 31.79
C LEU A 24 17.38 -28.89 33.16
N VAL A 25 16.80 -30.09 33.20
CA VAL A 25 17.29 -31.29 33.93
C VAL A 25 16.27 -32.43 33.74
N SER A 26 16.85 -33.60 33.45
CA SER A 26 16.28 -34.94 33.28
C SER A 26 15.20 -35.37 34.27
N TRP A 27 14.42 -36.42 33.95
CA TRP A 27 14.24 -37.64 34.77
C TRP A 27 13.49 -38.71 33.94
N SER A 28 13.49 -39.94 34.42
CA SER A 28 13.67 -41.20 33.71
C SER A 28 12.42 -41.94 33.19
N ARG A 29 12.67 -42.88 32.28
CA ARG A 29 11.76 -43.96 31.86
C ARG A 29 11.18 -44.74 33.07
N ARG A 30 9.86 -44.91 33.13
CA ARG A 30 9.20 -46.23 33.25
C ARG A 30 7.67 -46.17 33.19
N ASN A 31 7.16 -47.23 32.58
CA ASN A 31 5.86 -47.89 32.70
C ASN A 31 4.71 -47.51 31.75
N SER A 32 4.30 -48.61 31.12
CA SER A 32 3.34 -48.90 30.09
C SER A 32 1.88 -48.90 30.56
N SER A 33 1.02 -48.92 29.53
CA SER A 33 -0.33 -49.49 29.48
C SER A 33 -1.44 -48.81 30.28
N ILE A 34 -2.18 -47.92 29.62
CA ILE A 34 -3.65 -47.98 29.52
C ILE A 34 -4.05 -47.51 28.11
N LEU A 35 -4.32 -48.46 27.22
CA LEU A 35 -5.07 -48.23 25.99
C LEU A 35 -6.54 -48.08 26.37
N ALA A 36 -7.04 -46.85 26.39
CA ALA A 36 -8.46 -46.56 26.39
C ALA A 36 -8.80 -45.83 25.08
N THR A 37 -9.49 -46.58 24.22
CA THR A 37 -10.10 -46.18 22.96
C THR A 37 -10.91 -44.90 23.13
N ILE A 38 -10.34 -43.76 22.74
CA ILE A 38 -11.10 -42.56 22.39
C ILE A 38 -10.87 -42.37 20.91
N GLY A 39 -11.92 -42.53 20.11
CA GLY A 39 -11.87 -42.30 18.68
C GLY A 39 -11.34 -40.90 18.40
N THR A 40 -10.13 -40.82 17.84
CA THR A 40 -9.59 -39.62 17.22
C THR A 40 -10.37 -39.37 15.94
N SER A 41 -11.54 -38.75 16.07
CA SER A 41 -12.10 -37.96 14.96
C SER A 41 -11.06 -36.89 14.64
N SER A 42 -10.49 -36.94 13.45
CA SER A 42 -9.54 -35.93 12.95
C SER A 42 -10.15 -34.53 13.09
N LEU A 43 -9.66 -33.73 14.04
CA LEU A 43 -10.09 -32.35 14.33
C LEU A 43 -9.56 -31.32 13.31
N THR A 44 -9.11 -31.78 12.14
CA THR A 44 -8.70 -30.90 11.04
C THR A 44 -9.96 -30.44 10.32
N ALA A 45 -10.13 -29.12 10.14
CA ALA A 45 -11.15 -28.59 9.25
C ALA A 45 -11.07 -29.31 7.88
N PRO A 46 -12.20 -29.61 7.23
CA PRO A 46 -12.19 -30.26 5.93
C PRO A 46 -11.30 -29.46 4.97
N VAL A 47 -10.50 -30.17 4.16
CA VAL A 47 -9.68 -29.56 3.11
C VAL A 47 -10.63 -28.89 2.13
N THR A 48 -10.70 -27.56 2.15
CA THR A 48 -11.47 -26.80 1.19
C THR A 48 -10.75 -26.83 -0.16
N ASP A 49 -11.52 -27.00 -1.23
CA ASP A 49 -10.98 -26.96 -2.59
C ASP A 49 -10.33 -25.58 -2.82
N PRO A 50 -9.05 -25.52 -3.23
CA PRO A 50 -8.38 -24.27 -3.57
C PRO A 50 -9.19 -23.35 -4.48
N SER A 51 -10.06 -23.87 -5.35
CA SER A 51 -10.93 -23.07 -6.22
C SER A 51 -11.92 -22.15 -5.48
N GLU A 52 -12.21 -22.42 -4.21
CA GLU A 52 -13.09 -21.61 -3.36
C GLU A 52 -12.42 -20.31 -2.91
N TYR A 53 -11.10 -20.33 -2.69
CA TYR A 53 -10.33 -19.21 -2.13
C TYR A 53 -9.16 -18.74 -2.99
N ARG A 54 -8.83 -19.42 -4.09
CA ARG A 54 -7.89 -18.96 -5.12
C ARG A 54 -8.62 -18.74 -6.44
N VAL A 55 -8.04 -17.87 -7.27
CA VAL A 55 -8.42 -17.70 -8.67
C VAL A 55 -7.18 -17.78 -9.54
N GLU A 56 -7.29 -18.50 -10.67
CA GLU A 56 -6.19 -18.65 -11.62
C GLU A 56 -5.98 -17.41 -12.48
N GLU A 57 -7.05 -16.64 -12.73
CA GLU A 57 -6.97 -15.37 -13.45
C GLU A 57 -6.12 -14.38 -12.65
N SER A 58 -4.92 -14.09 -13.17
CA SER A 58 -3.97 -13.19 -12.55
C SER A 58 -4.10 -11.75 -13.04
N ASN A 59 -4.85 -11.50 -14.11
CA ASN A 59 -5.04 -10.16 -14.68
C ASN A 59 -6.19 -9.42 -13.96
N PRO A 60 -5.88 -8.33 -13.22
CA PRO A 60 -6.90 -7.55 -12.51
C PRO A 60 -8.00 -6.96 -13.40
N ALA A 61 -7.75 -6.81 -14.70
CA ALA A 61 -8.74 -6.31 -15.64
C ALA A 61 -9.90 -7.29 -15.85
N LYS A 62 -9.72 -8.58 -15.54
CA LYS A 62 -10.73 -9.62 -15.76
C LYS A 62 -11.42 -10.09 -14.49
N HIS A 63 -10.98 -9.60 -13.32
CA HIS A 63 -11.63 -9.94 -12.05
C HIS A 63 -13.06 -9.39 -12.00
N THR A 64 -13.96 -10.19 -11.45
CA THR A 64 -15.39 -9.93 -11.37
C THR A 64 -15.88 -9.99 -9.92
N LEU A 65 -17.17 -9.70 -9.70
CA LEU A 65 -17.78 -9.82 -8.38
C LEU A 65 -17.80 -11.26 -7.85
N ASP A 66 -17.74 -12.27 -8.71
CA ASP A 66 -17.71 -13.68 -8.32
C ASP A 66 -16.36 -14.07 -7.69
N ASP A 67 -15.30 -13.34 -8.06
CA ASP A 67 -13.94 -13.53 -7.55
C ASP A 67 -13.72 -12.86 -6.18
N VAL A 68 -14.69 -12.09 -5.68
CA VAL A 68 -14.57 -11.41 -4.38
C VAL A 68 -14.33 -12.42 -3.25
N GLY A 69 -13.28 -12.15 -2.47
CA GLY A 69 -12.81 -13.02 -1.40
C GLY A 69 -11.83 -14.10 -1.85
N LYS A 70 -11.54 -14.24 -3.14
CA LYS A 70 -10.49 -15.13 -3.64
C LYS A 70 -9.14 -14.41 -3.73
N PHE A 71 -8.07 -15.18 -3.63
CA PHE A 71 -6.69 -14.73 -3.77
C PHE A 71 -6.20 -15.02 -5.18
N TYR A 72 -5.71 -13.98 -5.84
CA TYR A 72 -4.99 -14.12 -7.10
C TYR A 72 -3.52 -13.88 -6.85
N GLN A 73 -2.66 -14.59 -7.58
CA GLN A 73 -1.21 -14.42 -7.47
C GLN A 73 -0.75 -13.31 -8.41
N ILE A 74 -0.07 -12.30 -7.89
CA ILE A 74 0.60 -11.31 -8.75
C ILE A 74 1.80 -12.02 -9.40
N PRO A 75 1.93 -12.01 -10.74
CA PRO A 75 3.05 -12.65 -11.42
C PRO A 75 4.39 -12.15 -10.87
N ARG A 76 5.35 -13.05 -10.66
CA ARG A 76 6.65 -12.73 -10.03
C ARG A 76 7.41 -11.60 -10.73
N ARG A 77 7.27 -11.52 -12.06
CA ARG A 77 7.87 -10.45 -12.87
C ARG A 77 7.30 -9.09 -12.43
N ASP A 78 5.98 -8.98 -12.38
CA ASP A 78 5.30 -7.74 -12.05
C ASP A 78 5.50 -7.40 -10.56
N PHE A 79 5.48 -8.41 -9.67
CA PHE A 79 5.79 -8.22 -8.25
C PHE A 79 7.16 -7.57 -8.00
N ARG A 80 8.21 -8.10 -8.65
CA ARG A 80 9.58 -7.61 -8.46
C ARG A 80 9.80 -6.22 -9.04
N MET A 81 9.32 -5.97 -10.25
CA MET A 81 9.59 -4.71 -10.95
C MET A 81 8.76 -3.56 -10.40
N TYR A 82 7.50 -3.80 -10.04
CA TYR A 82 6.56 -2.72 -9.75
C TYR A 82 6.30 -2.50 -8.27
N PHE A 83 6.55 -3.50 -7.43
CA PHE A 83 6.14 -3.46 -6.03
C PHE A 83 7.31 -3.67 -5.07
N GLU A 84 8.10 -4.74 -5.19
CA GLU A 84 9.03 -5.19 -4.13
C GLU A 84 10.00 -4.10 -3.60
N GLY A 85 10.52 -3.24 -4.48
CA GLY A 85 11.50 -2.20 -4.13
C GLY A 85 10.96 -1.10 -3.22
N ASP A 86 9.72 -0.66 -3.44
CA ASP A 86 9.09 0.46 -2.72
C ASP A 86 7.98 0.04 -1.75
N LEU A 87 7.76 -1.27 -1.58
CA LEU A 87 6.89 -1.76 -0.51
C LEU A 87 7.40 -1.30 0.87
N PRO A 88 6.51 -0.76 1.73
CA PRO A 88 6.83 -0.51 3.12
C PRO A 88 7.37 -1.77 3.78
N ARG A 89 8.40 -1.63 4.61
CA ARG A 89 9.06 -2.76 5.29
C ARG A 89 8.08 -3.75 5.93
N PRO A 90 7.02 -3.32 6.66
CA PRO A 90 6.06 -4.26 7.24
C PRO A 90 5.39 -5.14 6.18
N VAL A 91 4.99 -4.57 5.03
CA VAL A 91 4.32 -5.30 3.94
C VAL A 91 5.30 -6.25 3.25
N ARG A 92 6.52 -5.78 2.95
CA ARG A 92 7.56 -6.64 2.38
C ARG A 92 7.86 -7.85 3.25
N THR A 93 7.88 -7.68 4.58
CA THR A 93 8.01 -8.79 5.52
C THR A 93 6.82 -9.76 5.45
N LYS A 94 5.60 -9.28 5.21
CA LYS A 94 4.42 -10.17 5.03
C LYS A 94 4.60 -11.10 3.83
N PHE A 95 4.89 -10.54 2.66
CA PHE A 95 5.10 -11.32 1.44
C PHE A 95 6.28 -12.29 1.58
N ARG A 96 7.41 -11.85 2.17
CA ARG A 96 8.56 -12.72 2.41
C ARG A 96 8.27 -13.84 3.41
N GLY A 97 7.51 -13.55 4.46
CA GLY A 97 7.16 -14.54 5.48
C GLY A 97 6.22 -15.63 4.97
N VAL A 98 5.26 -15.26 4.11
CA VAL A 98 4.34 -16.22 3.48
C VAL A 98 5.00 -16.95 2.32
N GLY A 99 5.95 -16.32 1.62
CA GLY A 99 6.57 -16.90 0.43
C GLY A 99 5.68 -16.91 -0.81
N ASP A 100 4.54 -16.21 -0.76
CA ASP A 100 3.58 -16.09 -1.85
C ASP A 100 3.23 -14.61 -2.11
N SER A 101 3.05 -14.23 -3.38
CA SER A 101 2.71 -12.87 -3.82
C SER A 101 1.21 -12.68 -4.06
N SER A 102 0.38 -13.51 -3.42
CA SER A 102 -1.07 -13.45 -3.59
C SER A 102 -1.71 -12.36 -2.75
N ILE A 103 -2.70 -11.68 -3.32
CA ILE A 103 -3.54 -10.71 -2.62
C ILE A 103 -5.02 -11.02 -2.87
N MET A 104 -5.87 -10.73 -1.89
CA MET A 104 -7.31 -10.97 -1.99
C MET A 104 -8.00 -9.93 -2.88
N ILE A 105 -8.87 -10.39 -3.76
CA ILE A 105 -9.78 -9.55 -4.55
C ILE A 105 -10.91 -9.10 -3.63
N ARG A 106 -11.09 -7.79 -3.50
CA ARG A 106 -12.12 -7.20 -2.65
C ARG A 106 -13.00 -6.24 -3.42
N ARG A 107 -14.25 -6.11 -2.98
CA ARG A 107 -15.24 -5.21 -3.61
C ARG A 107 -14.76 -3.76 -3.77
N PRO A 108 -14.10 -3.10 -2.78
CA PRO A 108 -13.58 -1.75 -2.95
C PRO A 108 -12.55 -1.61 -4.08
N GLY A 109 -11.75 -2.65 -4.34
CA GLY A 109 -10.76 -2.66 -5.42
C GLY A 109 -11.43 -2.76 -6.78
N LEU A 110 -12.42 -3.64 -6.91
CA LEU A 110 -13.22 -3.78 -8.13
C LEU A 110 -14.03 -2.51 -8.43
N GLU A 111 -14.55 -1.85 -7.41
CA GLU A 111 -15.26 -0.57 -7.54
C GLU A 111 -14.33 0.53 -8.06
N ALA A 112 -13.13 0.68 -7.49
CA ALA A 112 -12.13 1.62 -7.97
C ALA A 112 -11.73 1.33 -9.43
N ILE A 113 -11.47 0.06 -9.76
CA ILE A 113 -11.16 -0.38 -11.14
C ILE A 113 -12.33 -0.08 -12.09
N HIS A 114 -13.58 -0.26 -11.65
CA HIS A 114 -14.75 0.04 -12.45
C HIS A 114 -14.78 1.52 -12.85
N TYR A 115 -14.64 2.44 -11.89
CA TYR A 115 -14.59 3.88 -12.19
C TYR A 115 -13.47 4.26 -13.16
N LEU A 116 -12.28 3.66 -13.01
CA LEU A 116 -11.14 3.89 -13.91
C LEU A 116 -11.39 3.35 -15.34
N LYS A 117 -12.11 2.23 -15.46
CA LYS A 117 -12.46 1.63 -16.75
C LYS A 117 -13.54 2.42 -17.49
N THR A 118 -14.57 2.88 -16.76
CA THR A 118 -15.72 3.56 -17.35
C THR A 118 -15.49 5.05 -17.59
N ALA A 119 -14.40 5.61 -17.06
CA ALA A 119 -14.02 7.00 -17.29
C ALA A 119 -13.82 7.27 -18.79
N HIS A 120 -14.45 8.34 -19.27
CA HIS A 120 -14.32 8.77 -20.66
C HIS A 120 -12.88 9.27 -20.92
N PRO A 121 -12.20 8.82 -21.99
CA PRO A 121 -10.80 9.19 -22.23
C PRO A 121 -10.56 10.71 -22.35
N GLN A 122 -11.53 11.45 -22.92
CA GLN A 122 -11.48 12.90 -23.05
C GLN A 122 -12.20 13.65 -21.91
N GLY A 123 -12.78 12.91 -20.96
CA GLY A 123 -13.44 13.48 -19.79
C GLY A 123 -12.46 13.69 -18.62
N PRO A 124 -12.90 14.38 -17.55
CA PRO A 124 -12.08 14.56 -16.36
C PRO A 124 -11.72 13.20 -15.75
N SER A 125 -10.46 13.04 -15.38
CA SER A 125 -9.99 11.81 -14.73
C SER A 125 -10.66 11.61 -13.35
N PRO A 126 -11.21 10.43 -13.03
CA PRO A 126 -11.81 10.18 -11.74
C PRO A 126 -10.76 10.24 -10.64
N LYS A 127 -11.09 10.93 -9.55
CA LYS A 127 -10.29 10.98 -8.33
C LYS A 127 -10.92 10.10 -7.26
N ILE A 128 -10.27 9.00 -6.93
CA ILE A 128 -10.76 8.00 -5.98
C ILE A 128 -9.99 8.13 -4.67
N VAL A 129 -10.71 8.22 -3.55
CA VAL A 129 -10.10 8.24 -2.21
C VAL A 129 -10.51 7.00 -1.42
N LEU A 130 -9.55 6.11 -1.18
CA LEU A 130 -9.73 4.98 -0.28
C LEU A 130 -9.61 5.43 1.18
N TRP A 131 -10.66 5.21 1.96
CA TRP A 131 -10.71 5.57 3.38
C TRP A 131 -11.28 4.43 4.24
N GLY A 132 -11.29 4.61 5.56
CA GLY A 132 -11.79 3.63 6.52
C GLY A 132 -10.78 3.32 7.63
N LYS A 133 -11.20 2.53 8.62
CA LYS A 133 -10.41 2.23 9.83
C LYS A 133 -9.04 1.61 9.52
N ASP A 134 -8.07 1.84 10.41
CA ASP A 134 -6.74 1.26 10.25
C ASP A 134 -6.79 -0.27 10.16
N GLY A 135 -5.90 -0.84 9.36
CA GLY A 135 -5.86 -2.29 9.18
C GLY A 135 -6.99 -2.93 8.35
N GLY A 136 -7.89 -2.13 7.76
CA GLY A 136 -8.95 -2.60 6.86
C GLY A 136 -8.50 -3.16 5.50
N GLY A 137 -7.21 -3.07 5.16
CA GLY A 137 -6.69 -3.58 3.89
C GLY A 137 -6.60 -2.57 2.74
N LYS A 138 -6.78 -1.27 3.02
CA LYS A 138 -6.64 -0.16 2.04
C LYS A 138 -5.38 -0.27 1.18
N PHE A 139 -4.25 -0.65 1.79
CA PHE A 139 -2.99 -0.81 1.09
C PHE A 139 -3.04 -1.92 0.03
N PHE A 140 -3.61 -3.09 0.36
CA PHE A 140 -3.72 -4.20 -0.60
C PHE A 140 -4.77 -3.92 -1.67
N THR A 141 -5.86 -3.21 -1.33
CA THR A 141 -6.79 -2.67 -2.32
C THR A 141 -6.07 -1.72 -3.29
N HIS A 142 -5.23 -0.83 -2.77
CA HIS A 142 -4.45 0.10 -3.58
C HIS A 142 -3.47 -0.64 -4.50
N LEU A 143 -2.75 -1.65 -4.01
CA LEU A 143 -1.89 -2.51 -4.83
C LEU A 143 -2.66 -3.23 -5.94
N HIS A 144 -3.89 -3.71 -5.68
CA HIS A 144 -4.72 -4.35 -6.70
C HIS A 144 -5.06 -3.38 -7.85
N VAL A 145 -5.35 -2.12 -7.55
CA VAL A 145 -5.61 -1.09 -8.56
C VAL A 145 -4.34 -0.68 -9.30
N ASN A 146 -3.19 -0.54 -8.62
CA ASN A 146 -1.91 -0.28 -9.29
C ASN A 146 -1.55 -1.42 -10.25
N HIS A 147 -1.76 -2.67 -9.84
CA HIS A 147 -1.53 -3.83 -10.70
C HIS A 147 -2.47 -3.85 -11.91
N PHE A 148 -3.72 -3.41 -11.75
CA PHE A 148 -4.63 -3.19 -12.89
C PHE A 148 -4.05 -2.19 -13.89
N ALA A 149 -3.65 -0.99 -13.44
CA ALA A 149 -3.14 0.05 -14.33
C ALA A 149 -1.84 -0.40 -15.04
N HIS A 150 -0.91 -1.02 -14.31
CA HIS A 150 0.29 -1.64 -14.89
C HIS A 150 -0.07 -2.67 -15.98
N SER A 151 -0.95 -3.63 -15.67
CA SER A 151 -1.32 -4.70 -16.59
C SER A 151 -2.02 -4.22 -17.87
N ASN A 152 -2.51 -2.97 -17.87
CA ASN A 152 -3.16 -2.33 -19.03
C ASN A 152 -2.25 -1.30 -19.71
N GLY A 153 -0.96 -1.25 -19.37
CA GLY A 153 0.02 -0.36 -20.01
C GLY A 153 -0.18 1.12 -19.66
N TRP A 154 -0.74 1.43 -18.50
CA TRP A 154 -0.86 2.82 -18.04
C TRP A 154 0.46 3.26 -17.41
N PHE A 155 0.79 4.53 -17.57
CA PHE A 155 1.85 5.17 -16.82
C PHE A 155 1.48 5.20 -15.33
N LEU A 156 2.33 4.64 -14.48
CA LEU A 156 2.18 4.66 -13.03
C LEU A 156 3.05 5.76 -12.43
N PHE A 157 2.43 6.83 -11.95
CA PHE A 157 3.08 7.76 -11.02
C PHE A 157 2.72 7.31 -9.60
N ASP A 158 3.51 6.38 -9.05
CA ASP A 158 3.21 5.72 -7.78
C ASP A 158 4.10 6.24 -6.64
N ILE A 159 3.48 6.63 -5.53
CA ILE A 159 4.17 7.08 -4.31
C ILE A 159 3.59 6.39 -3.10
N MET A 160 4.43 5.58 -2.45
CA MET A 160 4.06 4.77 -1.29
C MET A 160 4.49 5.44 0.02
N PHE A 161 3.52 5.81 0.87
CA PHE A 161 3.71 6.35 2.22
C PHE A 161 4.66 7.57 2.29
N PRO A 162 4.27 8.72 1.69
CA PRO A 162 5.11 9.93 1.69
C PRO A 162 5.43 10.47 3.09
N ALA A 163 4.64 10.13 4.11
CA ALA A 163 4.95 10.41 5.52
C ALA A 163 6.36 9.95 5.92
N ASP A 164 6.89 8.89 5.32
CA ASP A 164 8.22 8.37 5.65
C ASP A 164 9.35 9.30 5.21
N PHE A 165 9.13 10.17 4.21
CA PHE A 165 10.09 11.17 3.76
C PHE A 165 10.35 12.21 4.86
N PHE A 166 9.29 12.56 5.58
CA PHE A 166 9.28 13.61 6.60
C PHE A 166 9.58 13.11 8.01
N ARG A 167 9.45 11.80 8.26
CA ARG A 167 9.59 11.19 9.59
C ARG A 167 10.94 10.53 9.85
N ARG A 168 11.84 10.50 8.86
CA ARG A 168 13.15 9.84 8.97
C ARG A 168 14.28 10.83 8.71
N VAL A 169 15.23 10.89 9.63
CA VAL A 169 16.45 11.72 9.52
C VAL A 169 17.50 10.97 8.68
N ILE A 170 17.15 10.65 7.44
CA ILE A 170 18.05 9.97 6.50
C ILE A 170 18.41 10.85 5.30
N ASN A 171 17.90 12.09 5.27
CA ASN A 171 17.92 12.92 4.08
C ASN A 171 18.63 14.24 4.38
N GLU A 172 19.48 14.73 3.49
CA GLU A 172 19.84 16.14 3.50
C GLU A 172 18.64 16.95 2.99
N ILE A 173 18.40 18.12 3.60
CA ILE A 173 17.43 19.09 3.10
C ILE A 173 18.19 20.34 2.68
N VAL A 174 17.85 20.88 1.52
CA VAL A 174 18.46 22.11 0.98
C VAL A 174 17.36 23.11 0.67
N PRO A 175 17.60 24.43 0.80
CA PRO A 175 16.64 25.42 0.30
C PRO A 175 16.34 25.16 -1.18
N SER A 176 15.07 25.22 -1.57
CA SER A 176 14.70 25.03 -2.96
C SER A 176 15.14 26.23 -3.79
N GLU A 177 15.80 25.97 -4.92
CA GLU A 177 16.13 26.99 -5.93
C GLU A 177 14.94 27.28 -6.86
N PHE A 178 13.90 26.46 -6.79
CA PHE A 178 12.71 26.53 -7.64
C PHE A 178 11.49 27.10 -6.90
N MET A 179 11.30 26.74 -5.63
CA MET A 179 10.12 27.13 -4.84
C MET A 179 10.54 27.92 -3.60
N ASP A 180 10.36 29.25 -3.67
CA ASP A 180 10.73 30.16 -2.59
C ASP A 180 10.11 29.74 -1.25
N GLY A 181 10.94 29.73 -0.20
CA GLY A 181 10.53 29.36 1.15
C GLY A 181 10.40 27.85 1.41
N CYS A 182 10.52 27.01 0.38
CA CYS A 182 10.47 25.55 0.51
C CYS A 182 11.86 24.91 0.59
N PHE A 183 11.87 23.65 1.04
CA PHE A 183 13.06 22.81 1.09
C PHE A 183 12.95 21.63 0.13
N ASP A 184 14.04 21.37 -0.60
CA ASP A 184 14.21 20.20 -1.41
C ASP A 184 14.83 19.03 -0.62
N MET A 185 14.51 17.81 -1.06
CA MET A 185 15.04 16.56 -0.54
C MET A 185 15.70 15.76 -1.68
N PRO A 186 16.91 16.16 -2.13
CA PRO A 186 17.56 15.61 -3.32
C PRO A 186 17.63 14.08 -3.39
N TYR A 187 17.95 13.44 -2.27
CA TYR A 187 18.03 11.98 -2.20
C TYR A 187 16.65 11.31 -2.41
N ILE A 188 15.60 11.86 -1.80
CA ILE A 188 14.24 11.32 -1.94
C ILE A 188 13.71 11.55 -3.35
N GLY A 189 13.91 12.76 -3.90
CA GLY A 189 13.49 13.06 -5.27
C GLY A 189 14.14 12.12 -6.28
N SER A 190 15.46 11.92 -6.20
CA SER A 190 16.19 10.99 -7.07
C SER A 190 15.71 9.53 -6.90
N LYS A 191 15.41 9.10 -5.66
CA LYS A 191 14.86 7.77 -5.39
C LYS A 191 13.48 7.57 -6.03
N ILE A 192 12.59 8.56 -5.93
CA ILE A 192 11.25 8.50 -6.56
C ILE A 192 11.40 8.42 -8.09
N LEU A 193 12.26 9.23 -8.69
CA LEU A 193 12.53 9.19 -10.13
C LEU A 193 13.07 7.83 -10.58
N LEU A 194 13.98 7.23 -9.81
CA LEU A 194 14.48 5.88 -10.08
C LEU A 194 13.37 4.84 -10.05
N HIS A 195 12.45 4.94 -9.08
CA HIS A 195 11.30 4.04 -9.02
C HIS A 195 10.37 4.21 -10.22
N ILE A 196 10.01 5.45 -10.56
CA ILE A 196 9.19 5.77 -11.74
C ILE A 196 9.85 5.25 -13.01
N LYS A 197 11.18 5.37 -13.14
CA LYS A 197 11.93 4.81 -14.26
C LYS A 197 11.72 3.30 -14.37
N ILE A 198 11.93 2.57 -13.28
CA ILE A 198 11.79 1.11 -13.26
C ILE A 198 10.37 0.68 -13.66
N GLN A 199 9.34 1.39 -13.19
CA GLN A 199 7.96 1.07 -13.52
C GLN A 199 7.61 1.41 -14.98
N ASN A 200 8.11 2.52 -15.51
CA ASN A 200 7.58 3.11 -16.74
C ASN A 200 8.58 3.20 -17.89
N GLU A 201 9.69 2.46 -17.84
CA GLU A 201 10.82 2.62 -18.78
C GLU A 201 10.38 2.62 -20.25
N GLU A 202 9.49 1.69 -20.63
CA GLU A 202 8.98 1.61 -22.00
C GLU A 202 8.20 2.88 -22.40
N LEU A 203 7.29 3.37 -21.56
CA LEU A 203 6.51 4.57 -21.85
C LEU A 203 7.39 5.83 -21.83
N LEU A 204 8.32 5.92 -20.88
CA LEU A 204 9.28 7.02 -20.77
C LEU A 204 10.15 7.16 -22.03
N SER A 205 10.50 6.04 -22.67
CA SER A 205 11.28 6.05 -23.91
C SER A 205 10.49 6.54 -25.13
N LYS A 206 9.16 6.43 -25.09
CA LYS A 206 8.25 6.72 -26.23
C LYS A 206 7.68 8.14 -26.18
N ILE A 207 7.33 8.62 -24.99
CA ILE A 207 6.72 9.95 -24.82
C ILE A 207 7.80 11.01 -24.91
N LEU A 208 7.55 12.06 -25.69
CA LEU A 208 8.49 13.16 -25.89
C LEU A 208 8.16 14.35 -24.99
N VAL A 209 9.22 15.02 -24.53
CA VAL A 209 9.15 16.28 -23.80
C VAL A 209 8.59 17.38 -24.73
N LYS A 210 7.60 18.13 -24.26
CA LYS A 210 6.86 19.12 -25.05
C LYS A 210 7.37 20.55 -24.91
N GLU A 211 8.13 20.84 -23.87
CA GLU A 211 8.73 22.16 -23.55
C GLU A 211 10.21 22.04 -23.19
N ASP A 212 10.96 23.13 -23.38
CA ASP A 212 12.34 23.20 -22.89
C ASP A 212 12.33 23.36 -21.37
N HIS A 213 13.11 22.55 -20.66
CA HIS A 213 13.25 22.64 -19.21
C HIS A 213 14.67 23.03 -18.83
N GLU A 214 14.85 24.24 -18.30
CA GLU A 214 16.15 24.74 -17.82
C GLU A 214 16.36 24.39 -16.34
N TRP A 215 17.50 23.77 -16.01
CA TRP A 215 17.86 23.36 -14.65
C TRP A 215 18.89 24.30 -14.02
N SER A 216 19.79 24.82 -14.86
CA SER A 216 20.77 25.82 -14.50
C SER A 216 21.22 26.58 -15.75
N LYS A 217 22.06 27.61 -15.59
CA LYS A 217 22.66 28.35 -16.72
C LYS A 217 23.43 27.48 -17.73
N ARG A 218 23.76 26.24 -17.38
CA ARG A 218 24.55 25.31 -18.20
C ARG A 218 23.85 24.00 -18.51
N GLU A 219 22.73 23.71 -17.84
CA GLU A 219 22.03 22.42 -17.94
C GLU A 219 20.58 22.68 -18.34
N MET A 220 20.16 22.08 -19.44
CA MET A 220 18.78 22.11 -19.93
C MET A 220 18.42 20.77 -20.56
N THR A 221 17.15 20.41 -20.50
CA THR A 221 16.57 19.30 -21.27
C THR A 221 15.72 19.90 -22.37
N PRO A 222 16.11 19.78 -23.66
CA PRO A 222 15.38 20.41 -24.75
C PRO A 222 14.09 19.65 -25.08
N LYS A 223 13.14 20.36 -25.67
CA LYS A 223 11.93 19.81 -26.27
C LYS A 223 12.27 18.75 -27.32
N GLY A 224 11.44 17.71 -27.39
CA GLY A 224 11.50 16.65 -28.40
C GLY A 224 12.36 15.46 -28.01
N VAL A 225 13.09 15.51 -26.88
CA VAL A 225 13.76 14.34 -26.31
C VAL A 225 12.78 13.46 -25.55
N SER A 226 13.17 12.22 -25.24
CA SER A 226 12.31 11.30 -24.48
C SER A 226 12.12 11.75 -23.02
N LEU A 227 10.98 11.44 -22.41
CA LEU A 227 10.78 11.61 -20.96
C LEU A 227 11.81 10.82 -20.13
N LEU A 228 12.35 9.73 -20.69
CA LEU A 228 13.42 8.97 -20.07
C LEU A 228 14.68 9.81 -19.85
N GLU A 229 15.05 10.70 -20.78
CA GLU A 229 16.19 11.61 -20.62
C GLU A 229 15.95 12.63 -19.49
N LEU A 230 14.74 13.20 -19.44
CA LEU A 230 14.30 14.06 -18.35
C LEU A 230 14.45 13.36 -16.98
N VAL A 231 13.95 12.12 -16.86
CA VAL A 231 14.04 11.33 -15.63
C VAL A 231 15.49 10.98 -15.29
N ASN A 232 16.29 10.55 -16.28
CA ASN A 232 17.71 10.23 -16.07
C ASN A 232 18.50 11.45 -15.58
N HIS A 233 18.17 12.66 -16.05
CA HIS A 233 18.79 13.90 -15.59
C HIS A 233 18.59 14.07 -14.07
N GLY A 234 17.36 13.97 -13.58
CA GLY A 234 17.07 14.11 -12.14
C GLY A 234 17.64 12.98 -11.28
N ILE A 235 17.79 11.76 -11.83
CA ILE A 235 18.50 10.67 -11.14
C ILE A 235 19.98 10.99 -11.00
N ALA A 236 20.65 11.40 -12.08
CA ALA A 236 22.08 11.69 -12.12
C ALA A 236 22.47 13.00 -11.40
N ARG A 237 21.56 13.97 -11.38
CA ARG A 237 21.71 15.27 -10.72
C ARG A 237 20.67 15.42 -9.63
N ALA A 238 20.88 14.70 -8.52
CA ALA A 238 19.95 14.67 -7.39
C ALA A 238 19.52 16.07 -6.90
N LYS A 239 20.41 17.09 -7.00
CA LYS A 239 20.09 18.49 -6.70
C LYS A 239 18.81 18.98 -7.40
N HIS A 240 18.62 18.59 -8.66
CA HIS A 240 17.50 19.03 -9.51
C HIS A 240 16.31 18.07 -9.45
N SER A 241 16.41 16.96 -8.71
CA SER A 241 15.44 15.85 -8.77
C SER A 241 14.01 16.26 -8.41
N ASN A 242 13.83 17.15 -7.43
CA ASN A 242 12.52 17.66 -7.05
C ASN A 242 11.88 18.50 -8.16
N MET A 243 12.66 19.35 -8.82
CA MET A 243 12.21 20.16 -9.97
C MET A 243 11.89 19.26 -11.17
N VAL A 244 12.73 18.24 -11.43
CA VAL A 244 12.49 17.24 -12.48
C VAL A 244 11.20 16.46 -12.23
N LEU A 245 10.87 16.12 -10.98
CA LEU A 245 9.59 15.47 -10.65
C LEU A 245 8.39 16.34 -11.03
N GLN A 246 8.47 17.64 -10.77
CA GLN A 246 7.42 18.57 -11.15
C GLN A 246 7.28 18.71 -12.67
N ALA A 247 8.41 18.89 -13.37
CA ALA A 247 8.44 18.92 -14.83
C ALA A 247 7.84 17.64 -15.42
N LEU A 248 8.19 16.48 -14.87
CA LEU A 248 7.63 15.19 -15.26
C LEU A 248 6.10 15.16 -15.10
N ILE A 249 5.55 15.63 -13.99
CA ILE A 249 4.09 15.70 -13.80
C ILE A 249 3.44 16.59 -14.85
N GLN A 250 4.01 17.76 -15.13
CA GLN A 250 3.48 18.68 -16.15
C GLN A 250 3.50 18.05 -17.54
N GLU A 251 4.60 17.42 -17.93
CA GLU A 251 4.72 16.71 -19.20
C GLU A 251 3.75 15.52 -19.29
N LEU A 252 3.59 14.75 -18.21
CA LEU A 252 2.64 13.65 -18.15
C LEU A 252 1.18 14.13 -18.29
N LYS A 253 0.80 15.22 -17.63
CA LYS A 253 -0.52 15.84 -17.81
C LYS A 253 -0.75 16.20 -19.27
N LYS A 254 0.23 16.84 -19.93
CA LYS A 254 0.14 17.20 -21.35
C LYS A 254 0.10 15.97 -22.27
N ALA A 255 0.86 14.92 -21.98
CA ALA A 255 0.87 13.68 -22.76
C ALA A 255 -0.46 12.93 -22.62
N SER A 256 -0.99 12.85 -21.40
CA SER A 256 -2.28 12.23 -21.09
C SER A 256 -3.44 12.99 -21.76
N ASN A 257 -3.43 14.32 -21.71
CA ASN A 257 -4.42 15.17 -22.38
C ASN A 257 -4.40 15.05 -23.91
N ALA A 258 -3.22 14.81 -24.49
CA ALA A 258 -3.05 14.56 -25.92
C ALA A 258 -3.44 13.13 -26.35
N GLY A 259 -3.75 12.24 -25.39
CA GLY A 259 -4.05 10.83 -25.65
C GLY A 259 -2.83 9.97 -25.98
N GLU A 260 -1.61 10.45 -25.72
CA GLU A 260 -0.37 9.71 -25.98
C GLU A 260 -0.15 8.57 -24.96
N CYS A 261 -0.67 8.75 -23.73
CA CYS A 261 -0.63 7.72 -22.70
C CYS A 261 -1.86 7.81 -21.79
N ARG A 262 -2.20 6.69 -21.13
CA ARG A 262 -3.06 6.72 -19.96
C ARG A 262 -2.22 6.79 -18.69
N CYS A 263 -2.64 7.55 -17.70
CA CYS A 263 -1.86 7.76 -16.48
C CYS A 263 -2.69 7.46 -15.22
N LEU A 264 -2.11 6.71 -14.27
CA LEU A 264 -2.63 6.59 -12.91
C LEU A 264 -1.67 7.31 -11.96
N VAL A 265 -2.13 8.41 -11.37
CA VAL A 265 -1.45 9.04 -10.23
C VAL A 265 -1.89 8.33 -8.97
N SER A 266 -0.99 7.60 -8.33
CA SER A 266 -1.29 6.74 -7.19
C SER A 266 -0.48 7.15 -5.97
N VAL A 267 -1.17 7.48 -4.88
CA VAL A 267 -0.53 7.89 -3.62
C VAL A 267 -1.10 7.11 -2.44
N ALA A 268 -0.32 6.17 -1.92
CA ALA A 268 -0.67 5.42 -0.73
C ALA A 268 -0.25 6.18 0.54
N GLY A 269 -1.14 6.26 1.55
CA GLY A 269 -0.82 7.04 2.76
C GLY A 269 -0.69 8.53 2.47
N GLY A 270 -1.48 9.03 1.52
CA GLY A 270 -1.32 10.36 0.94
C GLY A 270 -1.55 11.49 1.93
N ASN A 271 -2.31 11.27 3.01
CA ASN A 271 -2.39 12.22 4.12
C ASN A 271 -1.03 12.53 4.77
N GLY A 272 0.01 11.74 4.50
CA GLY A 272 1.38 12.04 4.89
C GLY A 272 1.97 13.33 4.32
N ILE A 273 1.45 13.86 3.20
CA ILE A 273 1.91 15.14 2.63
C ILE A 273 1.36 16.36 3.37
N PHE A 274 0.41 16.14 4.30
CA PHE A 274 -0.22 17.18 5.12
C PHE A 274 0.19 17.07 6.60
N LEU A 275 1.32 16.40 6.89
CA LEU A 275 1.81 16.27 8.26
C LEU A 275 2.08 17.64 8.90
N GLY A 276 1.41 17.91 10.02
CA GLY A 276 1.58 19.14 10.80
C GLY A 276 2.91 19.24 11.56
N ARG A 277 3.73 18.18 11.54
CA ARG A 277 5.09 18.18 12.06
C ARG A 277 5.94 17.13 11.34
N THR A 278 7.22 17.43 11.16
CA THR A 278 8.25 16.53 10.61
C THR A 278 9.35 16.29 11.65
N VAL A 279 10.39 15.51 11.32
CA VAL A 279 11.58 15.41 12.19
C VAL A 279 12.54 16.59 12.07
N TRP A 280 12.33 17.47 11.07
CA TRP A 280 13.22 18.59 10.78
C TRP A 280 12.87 19.78 11.66
N LYS A 281 13.80 20.20 12.52
CA LYS A 281 13.62 21.40 13.34
C LYS A 281 13.87 22.67 12.55
N ILE A 282 13.10 23.71 12.84
CA ILE A 282 13.40 25.07 12.37
C ILE A 282 14.61 25.58 13.16
N ARG A 283 15.62 26.10 12.45
CA ARG A 283 16.88 26.57 13.07
C ARG A 283 16.59 27.56 14.20
N HIS A 284 17.28 27.38 15.33
CA HIS A 284 17.19 28.23 16.52
C HIS A 284 15.79 28.29 17.17
N THR A 285 14.91 27.32 16.88
CA THR A 285 13.60 27.20 17.54
C THR A 285 13.41 25.79 18.10
N THR A 286 12.39 25.62 18.94
CA THR A 286 11.89 24.32 19.40
C THR A 286 10.85 23.72 18.44
N MET A 287 10.46 24.45 17.39
CA MET A 287 9.41 24.05 16.46
C MET A 287 9.96 23.13 15.36
N TYR A 288 9.10 22.24 14.89
CA TYR A 288 9.37 21.38 13.76
C TYR A 288 8.76 21.98 12.50
N ARG A 289 9.43 21.78 11.37
CA ARG A 289 8.90 22.04 10.05
C ARG A 289 7.68 21.18 9.81
N LYS A 290 6.76 21.66 8.99
CA LYS A 290 5.60 20.93 8.50
C LYS A 290 5.91 20.28 7.15
N ALA A 291 5.08 19.35 6.70
CA ALA A 291 5.24 18.77 5.37
C ALA A 291 5.08 19.83 4.26
N GLU A 292 4.23 20.85 4.47
CA GLU A 292 4.04 21.98 3.54
C GLU A 292 5.30 22.85 3.34
N ASP A 293 6.30 22.74 4.21
CA ASP A 293 7.58 23.44 4.04
C ASP A 293 8.49 22.78 2.98
N PHE A 294 8.08 21.64 2.39
CA PHE A 294 8.89 20.86 1.46
C PHE A 294 8.29 20.82 0.07
N THR A 295 9.13 21.03 -0.96
CA THR A 295 8.73 21.05 -2.37
C THR A 295 8.02 19.76 -2.78
N LEU A 296 8.47 18.61 -2.27
CA LEU A 296 7.85 17.30 -2.56
C LEU A 296 6.37 17.25 -2.21
N SER A 297 5.94 17.88 -1.10
CA SER A 297 4.53 17.91 -0.72
C SER A 297 3.68 18.64 -1.75
N HIS A 298 4.18 19.78 -2.25
CA HIS A 298 3.53 20.57 -3.29
C HIS A 298 3.49 19.84 -4.63
N VAL A 299 4.59 19.18 -5.01
CA VAL A 299 4.67 18.39 -6.23
C VAL A 299 3.67 17.22 -6.20
N ILE A 300 3.56 16.51 -5.08
CA ILE A 300 2.60 15.41 -4.92
C ILE A 300 1.16 15.94 -4.89
N ALA A 301 0.92 17.05 -4.18
CA ALA A 301 -0.40 17.70 -4.15
C ALA A 301 -0.83 18.12 -5.57
N GLU A 302 0.08 18.67 -6.35
CA GLU A 302 -0.15 19.07 -7.75
C GLU A 302 -0.48 17.88 -8.66
N ALA A 303 0.15 16.71 -8.44
CA ALA A 303 -0.20 15.48 -9.15
C ALA A 303 -1.62 14.99 -8.79
N VAL A 304 -1.97 15.06 -7.50
CA VAL A 304 -3.25 14.57 -6.96
C VAL A 304 -4.44 15.46 -7.34
N LYS A 305 -4.22 16.72 -7.76
CA LYS A 305 -5.29 17.59 -8.26
C LYS A 305 -6.11 16.94 -9.37
N GLY A 306 -5.49 16.14 -10.23
CA GLY A 306 -6.19 15.34 -11.25
C GLY A 306 -6.75 16.14 -12.42
N ASP A 307 -6.20 17.32 -12.68
CA ASP A 307 -6.48 18.24 -13.79
C ASP A 307 -5.90 17.72 -15.13
N PHE A 308 -6.17 16.46 -15.45
CA PHE A 308 -5.82 15.83 -16.71
C PHE A 308 -6.89 14.82 -17.13
N ASN A 309 -6.87 14.46 -18.41
CA ASN A 309 -7.77 13.49 -19.03
C ASN A 309 -7.01 12.19 -19.33
N GLY A 310 -7.72 11.12 -19.70
CA GLY A 310 -7.10 9.87 -20.16
C GLY A 310 -6.60 8.97 -19.04
N GLY A 311 -6.89 9.27 -17.78
CA GLY A 311 -6.31 8.55 -16.64
C GLY A 311 -7.18 8.56 -15.38
N GLY A 312 -6.54 8.60 -14.22
CA GLY A 312 -7.19 8.59 -12.91
C GLY A 312 -6.24 8.97 -11.78
N VAL A 313 -6.82 9.33 -10.64
CA VAL A 313 -6.09 9.53 -9.38
C VAL A 313 -6.58 8.51 -8.36
N LEU A 314 -5.66 7.78 -7.74
CA LEU A 314 -5.93 6.89 -6.62
C LEU A 314 -5.19 7.38 -5.37
N PHE A 315 -5.94 7.90 -4.42
CA PHE A 315 -5.41 8.38 -3.16
C PHE A 315 -5.88 7.47 -2.03
N SER A 316 -5.03 7.10 -1.08
CA SER A 316 -5.48 6.36 0.10
C SER A 316 -5.03 7.00 1.40
N LEU A 317 -5.95 7.09 2.36
CA LEU A 317 -5.75 7.70 3.67
C LEU A 317 -5.37 6.63 4.68
N HIS A 318 -4.32 6.83 5.48
CA HIS A 318 -3.86 5.84 6.46
C HIS A 318 -3.51 6.49 7.80
N LEU A 319 -3.99 5.91 8.91
CA LEU A 319 -3.62 6.36 10.25
C LEU A 319 -2.13 6.11 10.56
N GLY A 320 -1.53 5.10 9.92
CA GLY A 320 -0.09 4.85 9.98
C GLY A 320 0.79 5.95 9.36
N ALA A 321 0.20 6.82 8.53
CA ALA A 321 0.87 8.00 7.98
C ALA A 321 0.86 9.21 8.94
N MET A 322 0.17 9.11 10.09
CA MET A 322 0.08 10.16 11.11
C MET A 322 0.83 9.76 12.39
N TYR A 323 1.27 10.75 13.17
CA TYR A 323 1.75 10.49 14.53
C TYR A 323 0.59 10.03 15.41
N PRO A 324 0.83 9.12 16.38
CA PRO A 324 -0.23 8.62 17.27
C PRO A 324 -1.07 9.70 17.94
N ASP A 325 -0.44 10.77 18.43
CA ASP A 325 -1.11 11.87 19.13
C ASP A 325 -1.98 12.73 18.19
N ASP A 326 -1.71 12.68 16.88
CA ASP A 326 -2.37 13.52 15.88
C ASP A 326 -3.54 12.75 15.22
N ARG A 327 -3.77 11.48 15.61
CA ARG A 327 -4.81 10.64 15.00
C ARG A 327 -6.21 11.07 15.45
N PRO A 328 -7.14 11.32 14.52
CA PRO A 328 -8.50 11.68 14.89
C PRO A 328 -9.24 10.47 15.46
N GLU A 329 -10.17 10.72 16.38
CA GLU A 329 -11.08 9.68 16.91
C GLU A 329 -12.00 9.14 15.81
N GLN A 330 -12.53 10.05 14.99
CA GLN A 330 -13.36 9.71 13.84
C GLN A 330 -12.50 9.64 12.58
N VAL A 331 -12.49 8.49 11.93
CA VAL A 331 -11.71 8.26 10.70
C VAL A 331 -12.59 8.57 9.50
N THR A 332 -12.52 9.82 9.01
CA THR A 332 -13.23 10.29 7.81
C THR A 332 -12.23 10.96 6.87
N PRO A 333 -12.54 11.11 5.57
CA PRO A 333 -11.65 11.86 4.68
C PRO A 333 -11.29 13.26 5.17
N LEU A 334 -12.28 14.01 5.69
CA LEU A 334 -12.06 15.36 6.20
C LEU A 334 -11.15 15.40 7.41
N THR A 335 -11.36 14.51 8.39
CA THR A 335 -10.55 14.48 9.63
C THR A 335 -9.14 13.95 9.39
N MET A 336 -8.95 13.08 8.40
CA MET A 336 -7.64 12.49 8.05
C MET A 336 -6.76 13.43 7.23
N VAL A 337 -7.37 14.31 6.42
CA VAL A 337 -6.66 15.29 5.58
C VAL A 337 -6.51 16.64 6.28
N GLY A 338 -7.49 17.04 7.09
CA GLY A 338 -7.61 18.38 7.66
C GLY A 338 -8.42 19.31 6.77
N ARG A 339 -9.01 20.36 7.35
CA ARG A 339 -9.90 21.29 6.63
C ARG A 339 -9.13 22.11 5.60
N GLU A 340 -7.93 22.52 5.97
CA GLU A 340 -7.05 23.39 5.20
C GLU A 340 -6.58 22.70 3.93
N ALA A 341 -6.32 21.38 3.99
CA ALA A 341 -5.80 20.61 2.86
C ALA A 341 -6.88 19.85 2.08
N PHE A 342 -8.14 19.83 2.55
CA PHE A 342 -9.21 19.05 1.92
C PHE A 342 -9.44 19.45 0.46
N HIS A 343 -9.31 20.75 0.16
CA HIS A 343 -9.47 21.30 -1.19
C HIS A 343 -8.48 20.73 -2.23
N VAL A 344 -7.33 20.19 -1.79
CA VAL A 344 -6.35 19.55 -2.70
C VAL A 344 -6.95 18.27 -3.30
N VAL A 345 -7.75 17.56 -2.50
CA VAL A 345 -8.33 16.27 -2.86
C VAL A 345 -9.77 16.42 -3.36
N ASP A 346 -10.44 17.53 -3.11
CA ASP A 346 -11.81 17.79 -3.57
C ASP A 346 -11.86 18.13 -5.09
N PRO A 347 -12.94 17.78 -5.83
CA PRO A 347 -13.92 16.73 -5.56
C PRO A 347 -13.37 15.32 -5.79
N PHE A 348 -13.89 14.33 -5.06
CA PHE A 348 -13.48 12.93 -5.18
C PHE A 348 -14.61 11.94 -4.92
N ILE A 349 -14.36 10.68 -5.32
CA ILE A 349 -15.20 9.51 -5.07
C ILE A 349 -14.68 8.82 -3.80
N PRO A 350 -15.40 8.91 -2.66
CA PRO A 350 -15.01 8.23 -1.43
C PRO A 350 -15.35 6.74 -1.50
N ILE A 351 -14.34 5.87 -1.42
CA ILE A 351 -14.54 4.41 -1.30
C ILE A 351 -14.08 3.97 0.08
N GLU A 352 -15.02 3.52 0.90
CA GLU A 352 -14.71 2.94 2.22
C GLU A 352 -14.17 1.52 2.04
N VAL A 353 -13.11 1.18 2.79
CA VAL A 353 -12.55 -0.17 2.84
C VAL A 353 -12.88 -0.81 4.20
N PRO A 354 -13.93 -1.67 4.27
CA PRO A 354 -14.40 -2.26 5.52
C PRO A 354 -13.57 -3.48 5.94
N ALA A 355 -13.90 -4.02 7.12
CA ALA A 355 -13.48 -5.35 7.55
C ALA A 355 -13.90 -6.43 6.53
N TYR A 356 -13.37 -7.65 6.68
CA TYR A 356 -13.77 -8.76 5.81
C TYR A 356 -15.26 -9.09 5.97
N SER A 357 -15.91 -9.42 4.86
CA SER A 357 -17.20 -10.13 4.87
C SER A 357 -17.01 -11.55 5.42
N PRO A 358 -18.08 -12.27 5.81
CA PRO A 358 -17.97 -13.66 6.24
C PRO A 358 -17.30 -14.58 5.20
N ARG A 359 -17.51 -14.32 3.91
CA ARG A 359 -16.88 -15.09 2.82
C ARG A 359 -15.40 -14.76 2.71
N GLU A 360 -15.05 -13.48 2.65
CA GLU A 360 -13.65 -13.03 2.60
C GLU A 360 -12.85 -13.57 3.81
N PHE A 361 -13.44 -13.55 5.01
CA PHE A 361 -12.79 -14.04 6.22
C PHE A 361 -12.52 -15.54 6.18
N ARG A 362 -13.51 -16.35 5.78
CA ARG A 362 -13.34 -17.81 5.64
C ARG A 362 -12.24 -18.14 4.62
N ASN A 363 -12.29 -17.50 3.46
CA ASN A 363 -11.29 -17.70 2.41
C ASN A 363 -9.88 -17.24 2.86
N ALA A 364 -9.77 -16.18 3.67
CA ALA A 364 -8.50 -15.77 4.27
C ALA A 364 -7.91 -16.83 5.19
N LEU A 365 -8.74 -17.47 6.03
CA LEU A 365 -8.30 -18.56 6.89
C LEU A 365 -7.81 -19.75 6.07
N ASP A 366 -8.54 -20.12 5.03
CA ASP A 366 -8.16 -21.25 4.17
C ASP A 366 -6.87 -20.98 3.40
N TYR A 367 -6.70 -19.77 2.87
CA TYR A 367 -5.44 -19.32 2.28
C TYR A 367 -4.29 -19.37 3.31
N TYR A 368 -4.48 -18.86 4.52
CA TYR A 368 -3.44 -18.90 5.57
C TYR A 368 -3.10 -20.33 6.02
N ARG A 369 -4.06 -21.26 5.98
CA ARG A 369 -3.83 -22.68 6.24
C ARG A 369 -3.05 -23.36 5.12
N GLU A 370 -3.32 -22.99 3.87
CA GLU A 370 -2.64 -23.51 2.68
C GLU A 370 -1.15 -23.11 2.69
N VAL A 371 -0.87 -21.82 2.87
CA VAL A 371 0.51 -21.29 2.89
C VAL A 371 1.25 -21.55 4.21
N ARG A 372 0.64 -22.35 5.11
CA ARG A 372 1.16 -22.68 6.45
C ARG A 372 1.53 -21.46 7.30
N TRP A 373 0.78 -20.37 7.14
CA TRP A 373 0.84 -19.23 8.05
C TRP A 373 0.14 -19.53 9.38
N ILE A 374 -0.89 -20.39 9.35
CA ILE A 374 -1.53 -20.97 10.54
C ILE A 374 -1.21 -22.46 10.57
N ASP A 375 -0.40 -22.88 11.54
CA ASP A 375 0.07 -24.28 11.64
C ASP A 375 -0.42 -25.01 12.90
N SER A 376 -0.82 -24.30 13.96
CA SER A 376 -1.44 -24.88 15.16
C SER A 376 -2.66 -25.74 14.81
N PRO A 377 -2.73 -27.00 15.29
CA PRO A 377 -3.89 -27.87 15.08
C PRO A 377 -5.21 -27.25 15.56
N GLU A 378 -5.17 -26.55 16.69
CA GLU A 378 -6.34 -25.91 17.27
C GLU A 378 -6.83 -24.72 16.45
N ALA A 379 -5.92 -23.89 15.94
CA ALA A 379 -6.26 -22.77 15.05
C ALA A 379 -6.78 -23.23 13.68
N ARG A 380 -6.40 -24.44 13.26
CA ARG A 380 -6.88 -25.09 12.04
C ARG A 380 -8.25 -25.78 12.22
N SER A 381 -8.78 -25.88 13.44
CA SER A 381 -10.12 -26.44 13.68
C SER A 381 -11.23 -25.45 13.30
N LYS A 382 -12.47 -25.94 13.25
CA LYS A 382 -13.65 -25.11 13.01
C LYS A 382 -13.87 -24.11 14.16
N GLU A 383 -13.68 -24.56 15.39
CA GLU A 383 -13.79 -23.76 16.61
C GLU A 383 -12.72 -22.68 16.64
N GLY A 384 -11.47 -23.02 16.31
CA GLY A 384 -10.38 -22.04 16.19
C GLY A 384 -10.69 -20.94 15.17
N GLY A 385 -11.32 -21.30 14.04
CA GLY A 385 -11.80 -20.32 13.05
C GLY A 385 -12.84 -19.35 13.62
N LEU A 386 -13.81 -19.85 14.40
CA LEU A 386 -14.84 -19.02 15.04
C LEU A 386 -14.25 -18.13 16.15
N GLU A 387 -13.30 -18.64 16.93
CA GLU A 387 -12.57 -17.86 17.93
C GLU A 387 -11.78 -16.72 17.26
N LEU A 388 -11.08 -17.00 16.16
CA LEU A 388 -10.38 -15.99 15.37
C LEU A 388 -11.35 -14.95 14.81
N GLU A 389 -12.52 -15.36 14.30
CA GLU A 389 -13.54 -14.43 13.79
C GLU A 389 -14.00 -13.46 14.89
N PHE A 390 -14.34 -14.00 16.07
CA PHE A 390 -14.77 -13.22 17.22
C PHE A 390 -13.70 -12.24 17.71
N LEU A 391 -12.47 -12.72 17.92
CA LEU A 391 -11.38 -11.92 18.48
C LEU A 391 -10.87 -10.83 17.52
N THR A 392 -10.92 -11.09 16.22
CA THR A 392 -10.40 -10.16 15.21
C THR A 392 -11.46 -9.18 14.71
N GLY A 393 -12.74 -9.46 14.95
CA GLY A 393 -13.85 -8.73 14.34
C GLY A 393 -13.78 -8.72 12.81
N ARG A 394 -13.09 -9.71 12.21
CA ARG A 394 -12.78 -9.81 10.77
C ARG A 394 -11.90 -8.69 10.21
N TRP A 395 -11.19 -7.96 11.06
CA TRP A 395 -10.23 -6.95 10.59
C TRP A 395 -8.98 -7.63 10.01
N PRO A 396 -8.61 -7.36 8.73
CA PRO A 396 -7.49 -8.04 8.07
C PRO A 396 -6.16 -7.96 8.83
N GLN A 397 -5.82 -6.77 9.34
CA GLN A 397 -4.59 -6.57 10.10
C GLN A 397 -4.61 -7.29 11.45
N GLU A 398 -5.76 -7.33 12.13
CA GLU A 398 -5.89 -8.00 13.41
C GLU A 398 -5.80 -9.52 13.24
N LEU A 399 -6.44 -10.07 12.20
CA LEU A 399 -6.29 -11.47 11.83
C LEU A 399 -4.82 -11.81 11.54
N TRP A 400 -4.13 -11.00 10.73
CA TRP A 400 -2.70 -11.18 10.46
C TRP A 400 -1.85 -11.18 11.74
N ASN A 401 -2.08 -10.20 12.63
CA ASN A 401 -1.30 -10.04 13.86
C ASN A 401 -1.49 -11.22 14.82
N ARG A 402 -2.73 -11.72 14.97
CA ARG A 402 -3.04 -12.84 15.87
C ARG A 402 -2.59 -14.19 15.33
N THR A 403 -2.59 -14.36 14.01
CA THR A 403 -2.18 -15.63 13.36
C THR A 403 -0.67 -15.80 13.25
N LYS A 404 0.11 -14.72 13.37
CA LYS A 404 1.59 -14.75 13.31
C LYS A 404 2.25 -15.78 14.24
N TRP A 405 1.58 -16.14 15.34
CA TRP A 405 2.12 -17.01 16.39
C TRP A 405 1.35 -18.35 16.51
N LEU A 406 0.51 -18.68 15.53
CA LEU A 406 -0.37 -19.85 15.57
C LEU A 406 0.12 -20.96 14.66
#